data_AF-A0A9Q3ZJK9-F1
#
_entry.id   AF-A0A9Q3ZJK9-F1
#
_cell.length_a   1.000
_cell.length_b   1.000
_cell.length_c   1.000
_cell.angle_alpha   90.00
_cell.angle_beta   90.00
_cell.angle_gamma   90.00
#
_symmetry.space_group_name_H-M   'P 1'
#
loop_
_entity.id
_entity.type
_entity.pdbx_description
1 polymer ?
#
loop_
_entity_poly.entity_id
_entity_poly.type
_entity_poly.pdbx_seq_one_letter_code
_entity_poly.pdbx_strand_id
1 'polypeptide(L)'
;MIQIGDQSYSMQDPIMMAVLGGGAVLLLILLMLFLSLRAANRSARTTEPMAQQLAFLGQNVQQLSMGQEQLRGGLAHVSDAQANAQVQMIQTVEARLSAVQQHMNDRLADNAMRAQRALAEMQEKMSTTLHGSSKQTATSLTQLQERLAAIDKAQDNITKLSGDVLSLQDILSNKQTRGAFGEIQLNDIVSKALPSDSYSLQHTLSNGRRADCLIHLPNPPGPIVIDSKFPLEAYEALRRAETPPQLAEAARQMKTAVRAHIKAISERYIIEGETADGALLFLPSEAVYAELHANFADIVREGFAARVWIVSPTTCMATLNTMRAILKDARMREQAGAIRKELSLLHKDVERLGDRVENLDRHFGQAAKDISEIKISADKAGRRAQRLDNFDFEELAPDPVPNVVPLGKQER
;
A
#
# COMPACT_ATOMS: atom_id res chain seq x y z
N MET A 1 -107.72 39.26 -93.08
CA MET A 1 -108.53 38.04 -92.85
C MET A 1 -107.59 36.96 -92.38
N ILE A 2 -107.96 36.23 -91.32
CA ILE A 2 -107.26 35.01 -90.91
C ILE A 2 -108.24 33.86 -91.19
N GLN A 3 -107.75 32.81 -91.86
CA GLN A 3 -108.55 31.64 -92.25
C GLN A 3 -108.05 30.44 -91.45
N ILE A 4 -108.93 29.84 -90.64
CA ILE A 4 -108.66 28.62 -89.87
C ILE A 4 -109.79 27.64 -90.19
N GLY A 5 -109.48 26.66 -91.06
CA GLY A 5 -110.46 25.69 -91.56
C GLY A 5 -111.50 26.32 -92.49
N ASP A 6 -112.73 25.82 -92.41
CA ASP A 6 -113.85 26.20 -93.30
C ASP A 6 -114.56 27.52 -92.92
N GLN A 7 -113.98 28.32 -92.01
CA GLN A 7 -114.51 29.63 -91.63
C GLN A 7 -113.49 30.76 -91.86
N SER A 8 -113.95 31.84 -92.52
CA SER A 8 -113.18 33.05 -92.81
C SER A 8 -113.58 34.16 -91.85
N TYR A 9 -112.65 34.60 -90.99
CA TYR A 9 -112.90 35.69 -90.04
C TYR A 9 -112.39 37.04 -90.57
N SER A 10 -113.32 37.98 -90.68
CA SER A 10 -113.05 39.40 -90.93
C SER A 10 -112.52 40.07 -89.68
N MET A 11 -111.51 40.94 -89.81
CA MET A 11 -110.92 41.70 -88.69
C MET A 11 -111.83 42.83 -88.17
N GLN A 12 -112.99 43.06 -88.78
CA GLN A 12 -113.99 44.07 -88.38
C GLN A 12 -115.19 43.46 -87.64
N ASP A 13 -115.13 42.17 -87.31
CA ASP A 13 -116.22 41.45 -86.63
C ASP A 13 -116.18 41.69 -85.11
N PRO A 14 -117.21 42.33 -84.50
CA PRO A 14 -117.20 42.73 -83.09
C PRO A 14 -117.02 41.56 -82.11
N ILE A 15 -117.37 40.33 -82.51
CA ILE A 15 -117.22 39.14 -81.67
C ILE A 15 -115.74 38.71 -81.57
N MET A 16 -114.96 38.80 -82.65
CA MET A 16 -113.53 38.45 -82.65
C MET A 16 -112.68 39.44 -81.83
N MET A 17 -113.02 40.74 -81.88
CA MET A 17 -112.40 41.75 -81.02
C MET A 17 -112.70 41.50 -79.53
N ALA A 18 -113.90 41.02 -79.19
CA ALA A 18 -114.25 40.67 -77.81
C ALA A 18 -113.47 39.45 -77.29
N VAL A 19 -113.24 38.43 -78.14
CA VAL A 19 -112.46 37.24 -77.76
C VAL A 19 -110.97 37.56 -77.60
N LEU A 20 -110.39 38.37 -78.49
CA LEU A 20 -108.99 38.81 -78.37
C LEU A 20 -108.79 39.76 -77.17
N GLY A 21 -109.72 40.67 -76.92
CA GLY A 21 -109.72 41.52 -75.73
C GLY A 21 -109.85 40.70 -74.44
N GLY A 22 -110.77 39.71 -74.42
CA GLY A 22 -110.94 38.79 -73.30
C GLY A 22 -109.70 37.95 -73.01
N GLY A 23 -109.05 37.43 -74.06
CA GLY A 23 -107.80 36.68 -73.95
C GLY A 23 -106.65 37.51 -73.38
N ALA A 24 -106.51 38.77 -73.82
CA ALA A 24 -105.48 39.68 -73.31
C ALA A 24 -105.68 40.03 -71.83
N VAL A 25 -106.93 40.24 -71.39
CA VAL A 25 -107.26 40.50 -69.98
C VAL A 25 -106.96 39.27 -69.11
N LEU A 26 -107.32 38.08 -69.57
CA LEU A 26 -107.04 36.83 -68.86
C LEU A 26 -105.54 36.58 -68.69
N LEU A 27 -104.74 36.89 -69.71
CA LEU A 27 -103.29 36.77 -69.67
C LEU A 27 -102.66 37.80 -68.73
N LEU A 28 -103.20 39.03 -68.70
CA LEU A 28 -102.80 40.07 -67.73
C LEU A 28 -103.13 39.66 -66.28
N ILE A 29 -104.30 39.06 -66.05
CA ILE A 29 -104.69 38.55 -64.73
C ILE A 29 -103.77 37.40 -64.30
N LEU A 30 -103.45 36.46 -65.19
CA LEU A 30 -102.51 35.37 -64.91
C LEU A 30 -101.09 35.87 -64.64
N LEU A 31 -100.64 36.88 -65.38
CA LEU A 31 -99.34 37.50 -65.17
C LEU A 31 -99.28 38.25 -63.82
N MET A 32 -100.35 38.97 -63.47
CA MET A 32 -100.50 39.62 -62.17
C MET A 32 -100.54 38.61 -61.02
N LEU A 33 -101.24 37.48 -61.20
CA LEU A 33 -101.31 36.40 -60.20
C LEU A 33 -99.93 35.72 -60.03
N PHE A 34 -99.20 35.54 -61.13
CA PHE A 34 -97.85 34.98 -61.07
C PHE A 34 -96.86 35.95 -60.39
N LEU A 35 -96.97 37.25 -60.67
CA LEU A 35 -96.17 38.28 -60.01
C LEU A 35 -96.51 38.41 -58.52
N SER A 36 -97.78 38.30 -58.13
CA SER A 36 -98.19 38.34 -56.71
C SER A 36 -97.73 37.11 -55.94
N LEU A 37 -97.79 35.92 -56.54
CA LEU A 37 -97.23 34.70 -55.95
C LEU A 37 -95.71 34.77 -55.80
N ARG A 38 -95.01 35.40 -56.76
CA ARG A 38 -93.56 35.62 -56.64
C ARG A 38 -93.18 36.66 -55.60
N ALA A 39 -94.01 37.68 -55.40
CA ALA A 39 -93.83 38.70 -54.36
C ALA A 39 -94.12 38.15 -52.95
N ALA A 40 -95.19 37.36 -52.79
CA ALA A 40 -95.51 36.68 -51.53
C ALA A 40 -94.39 35.73 -51.08
N ASN A 41 -93.75 35.03 -52.04
CA ASN A 41 -92.64 34.12 -51.74
C ASN A 41 -91.32 34.84 -51.43
N ARG A 42 -91.17 36.14 -51.77
CA ARG A 42 -90.03 36.97 -51.35
C ARG A 42 -90.20 37.58 -49.96
N SER A 43 -91.43 37.93 -49.56
CA SER A 43 -91.69 38.43 -48.19
C SER A 43 -91.63 37.35 -47.10
N ALA A 44 -91.80 36.07 -47.44
CA ALA A 44 -91.62 34.97 -46.48
C ALA A 44 -90.14 34.73 -46.08
N ARG A 45 -89.17 35.26 -46.82
CA ARG A 45 -87.73 35.06 -46.57
C ARG A 45 -87.04 36.15 -45.74
N THR A 46 -87.76 37.21 -45.36
CA THR A 46 -87.19 38.29 -44.54
C THR A 46 -87.65 38.27 -43.08
N THR A 47 -88.59 37.39 -42.72
CA THR A 47 -89.06 37.20 -41.32
C THR A 47 -88.47 35.98 -40.61
N GLU A 48 -87.75 35.10 -41.31
CA GLU A 48 -87.06 33.94 -40.72
C GLU A 48 -85.85 34.28 -39.80
N PRO A 49 -84.96 35.24 -40.09
CA PRO A 49 -83.74 35.40 -39.29
C PRO A 49 -83.97 36.01 -37.90
N MET A 50 -85.08 36.74 -37.68
CA MET A 50 -85.36 37.39 -36.39
C MET A 50 -85.96 36.43 -35.35
N ALA A 51 -86.77 35.47 -35.78
CA ALA A 51 -87.29 34.43 -34.87
C ALA A 51 -86.19 33.46 -34.42
N GLN A 52 -85.24 33.16 -35.31
CA GLN A 52 -84.09 32.31 -34.99
C GLN A 52 -83.11 32.99 -34.02
N GLN A 53 -82.92 34.30 -34.11
CA GLN A 53 -82.07 35.04 -33.16
C GLN A 53 -82.67 35.11 -31.75
N LEU A 54 -83.98 35.28 -31.61
CA LEU A 54 -84.64 35.26 -30.29
C LEU A 54 -84.67 33.84 -29.68
N ALA A 55 -84.81 32.79 -30.50
CA ALA A 55 -84.71 31.41 -30.04
C ALA A 55 -83.28 31.05 -29.57
N PHE A 56 -82.25 31.53 -30.27
CA PHE A 56 -80.84 31.33 -29.89
C PHE A 56 -80.48 32.06 -28.60
N LEU A 57 -80.98 33.28 -28.39
CA LEU A 57 -80.80 34.01 -27.12
C LEU A 57 -81.49 33.31 -25.94
N GLY A 58 -82.70 32.78 -26.13
CA GLY A 58 -83.39 32.00 -25.11
C GLY A 58 -82.62 30.72 -24.73
N GLN A 59 -82.09 30.00 -25.72
CA GLN A 59 -81.27 28.81 -25.49
C GLN A 59 -79.96 29.11 -24.75
N ASN A 60 -79.28 30.20 -25.10
CA ASN A 60 -78.03 30.58 -24.45
C ASN A 60 -78.24 30.99 -22.98
N VAL A 61 -79.32 31.68 -22.66
CA VAL A 61 -79.66 32.03 -21.27
C VAL A 61 -80.01 30.79 -20.45
N GLN A 62 -80.70 29.83 -21.06
CA GLN A 62 -81.06 28.57 -20.40
C GLN A 62 -79.85 27.65 -20.20
N GLN A 63 -78.92 27.61 -21.16
CA GLN A 63 -77.62 26.94 -21.00
C GLN A 63 -76.73 27.61 -19.95
N LEU A 64 -76.75 28.94 -19.84
CA LEU A 64 -76.00 29.66 -18.82
C LEU A 64 -76.55 29.40 -17.41
N SER A 65 -77.88 29.31 -17.28
CA SER A 65 -78.56 28.91 -16.04
C SER A 65 -78.17 27.48 -15.63
N MET A 66 -78.19 26.52 -16.56
CA MET A 66 -77.79 25.14 -16.29
C MET A 66 -76.28 25.03 -15.97
N GLY A 67 -75.45 25.83 -16.62
CA GLY A 67 -74.02 25.93 -16.32
C GLY A 67 -73.74 26.48 -14.92
N GLN A 68 -74.49 27.49 -14.46
CA GLN A 68 -74.36 28.02 -13.09
C GLN A 68 -74.78 27.00 -12.02
N GLU A 69 -75.79 26.18 -12.30
CA GLU A 69 -76.27 25.16 -11.36
C GLU A 69 -75.30 23.97 -11.25
N GLN A 70 -74.71 23.54 -12.38
CA GLN A 70 -73.61 22.57 -12.39
C GLN A 70 -72.34 23.09 -11.72
N LEU A 71 -72.02 24.38 -11.85
CA LEU A 71 -70.87 24.98 -11.16
C LEU A 71 -71.10 25.04 -9.64
N ARG A 72 -72.32 25.31 -9.18
CA ARG A 72 -72.66 25.24 -7.74
C ARG A 72 -72.53 23.81 -7.18
N GLY A 73 -73.01 22.81 -7.91
CA GLY A 73 -72.84 21.40 -7.53
C GLY A 73 -71.38 20.94 -7.57
N GLY A 74 -70.63 21.34 -8.59
CA GLY A 74 -69.20 21.04 -8.72
C GLY A 74 -68.35 21.70 -7.62
N LEU A 75 -68.66 22.94 -7.23
CA LEU A 75 -67.95 23.63 -6.15
C LEU A 75 -68.23 23.00 -4.78
N ALA A 76 -69.45 22.53 -4.51
CA ALA A 76 -69.74 21.78 -3.28
C ALA A 76 -68.95 20.47 -3.21
N HIS A 77 -68.90 19.71 -4.31
CA HIS A 77 -68.21 18.43 -4.36
C HIS A 77 -66.68 18.56 -4.32
N VAL A 78 -66.12 19.65 -4.89
CA VAL A 78 -64.70 19.99 -4.77
C VAL A 78 -64.37 20.44 -3.35
N SER A 79 -65.25 21.22 -2.70
CA SER A 79 -65.06 21.63 -1.30
C SER A 79 -65.08 20.43 -0.35
N ASP A 80 -66.02 19.49 -0.52
CA ASP A 80 -66.09 18.27 0.30
C ASP A 80 -64.93 17.32 0.02
N ALA A 81 -64.52 17.18 -1.25
CA ALA A 81 -63.32 16.41 -1.59
C ALA A 81 -62.04 17.05 -1.02
N GLN A 82 -61.95 18.38 -1.02
CA GLN A 82 -60.81 19.11 -0.46
C GLN A 82 -60.78 19.05 1.06
N ALA A 83 -61.94 19.15 1.74
CA ALA A 83 -62.02 18.99 3.18
C ALA A 83 -61.63 17.56 3.61
N ASN A 84 -62.12 16.54 2.91
CA ASN A 84 -61.76 15.15 3.19
C ASN A 84 -60.29 14.84 2.87
N ALA A 85 -59.75 15.39 1.79
CA ALA A 85 -58.32 15.28 1.47
C ALA A 85 -57.45 15.99 2.53
N GLN A 86 -57.90 17.12 3.06
CA GLN A 86 -57.20 17.84 4.12
C GLN A 86 -57.23 17.09 5.46
N VAL A 87 -58.35 16.45 5.81
CA VAL A 87 -58.44 15.59 7.00
C VAL A 87 -57.52 14.36 6.86
N GLN A 88 -57.51 13.70 5.70
CA GLN A 88 -56.58 12.59 5.44
C GLN A 88 -55.12 13.04 5.47
N MET A 89 -54.81 14.25 4.99
CA MET A 89 -53.48 14.82 5.06
C MET A 89 -53.05 15.08 6.51
N ILE A 90 -53.93 15.65 7.35
CA ILE A 90 -53.65 15.86 8.78
C ILE A 90 -53.39 14.53 9.48
N GLN A 91 -54.23 13.52 9.26
CA GLN A 91 -54.05 12.18 9.84
C GLN A 91 -52.73 11.52 9.37
N THR A 92 -52.37 11.69 8.10
CA THR A 92 -51.11 11.17 7.56
C THR A 92 -49.90 11.91 8.14
N VAL A 93 -50.00 13.22 8.33
CA VAL A 93 -48.97 14.04 8.95
C VAL A 93 -48.80 13.67 10.42
N GLU A 94 -49.88 13.46 11.18
CA GLU A 94 -49.83 13.00 12.57
C GLU A 94 -49.22 11.60 12.69
N ALA A 95 -49.62 10.66 11.83
CA ALA A 95 -49.03 9.32 11.80
C ALA A 95 -47.54 9.35 11.45
N ARG A 96 -47.13 10.21 10.49
CA ARG A 96 -45.71 10.40 10.15
C ARG A 96 -44.94 11.07 11.28
N LEU A 97 -45.50 12.08 11.94
CA LEU A 97 -44.85 12.73 13.08
C LEU A 97 -44.66 11.75 14.23
N SER A 98 -45.67 10.93 14.54
CA SER A 98 -45.56 9.86 15.56
C SER A 98 -44.47 8.84 15.20
N ALA A 99 -44.44 8.37 13.95
CA ALA A 99 -43.40 7.43 13.49
C ALA A 99 -42.00 8.05 13.50
N VAL A 100 -41.87 9.33 13.13
CA VAL A 100 -40.60 10.07 13.18
C VAL A 100 -40.16 10.28 14.63
N GLN A 101 -41.08 10.63 15.54
CA GLN A 101 -40.80 10.79 16.96
C GLN A 101 -40.29 9.48 17.57
N GLN A 102 -40.95 8.36 17.26
CA GLN A 102 -40.59 7.05 17.77
C GLN A 102 -39.24 6.58 17.19
N HIS A 103 -39.03 6.73 15.88
CA HIS A 103 -37.75 6.40 15.24
C HIS A 103 -36.60 7.31 15.74
N MET A 104 -36.87 8.58 16.03
CA MET A 104 -35.88 9.48 16.61
C MET A 104 -35.52 9.08 18.04
N ASN A 105 -36.50 8.64 18.84
CA ASN A 105 -36.27 8.17 20.21
C ASN A 105 -35.45 6.87 20.23
N ASP A 106 -35.76 5.93 19.33
CA ASP A 106 -35.00 4.68 19.19
C ASP A 106 -33.56 4.95 18.72
N ARG A 107 -33.36 5.91 17.80
CA ARG A 107 -32.03 6.32 17.35
C ARG A 107 -31.23 7.03 18.44
N LEU A 108 -31.87 7.86 19.26
CA LEU A 108 -31.24 8.52 20.40
C LEU A 108 -30.83 7.49 21.46
N ALA A 109 -31.67 6.49 21.73
CA ALA A 109 -31.35 5.40 22.66
C ALA A 109 -30.20 4.52 22.14
N ASP A 110 -30.20 4.14 20.86
CA ASP A 110 -29.11 3.36 20.25
C ASP A 110 -27.79 4.16 20.24
N ASN A 111 -27.85 5.45 19.90
CA ASN A 111 -26.68 6.33 19.96
C ASN A 111 -26.15 6.52 21.38
N ALA A 112 -27.03 6.67 22.38
CA ALA A 112 -26.63 6.77 23.78
C ALA A 112 -25.96 5.48 24.28
N MET A 113 -26.50 4.31 23.92
CA MET A 113 -25.89 3.01 24.26
C MET A 113 -24.54 2.81 23.57
N ARG A 114 -24.40 3.18 22.28
CA ARG A 114 -23.12 3.12 21.57
C ARG A 114 -22.10 4.07 22.18
N ALA A 115 -22.51 5.29 22.53
CA ALA A 115 -21.64 6.26 23.20
C ALA A 115 -21.19 5.74 24.57
N GLN A 116 -22.07 5.15 25.38
CA GLN A 116 -21.69 4.54 26.66
C GLN A 116 -20.71 3.38 26.49
N ARG A 117 -20.91 2.48 25.52
CA ARG A 117 -19.97 1.38 25.25
C ARG A 117 -18.61 1.90 24.78
N ALA A 118 -18.60 2.88 23.88
CA ALA A 118 -17.37 3.49 23.41
C ALA A 118 -16.60 4.18 24.55
N LEU A 119 -17.31 4.85 25.47
CA LEU A 119 -16.70 5.47 26.65
C LEU A 119 -16.17 4.43 27.65
N ALA A 120 -16.89 3.33 27.87
CA ALA A 120 -16.44 2.24 28.73
C ALA A 120 -15.19 1.55 28.17
N GLU A 121 -15.17 1.22 26.87
CA GLU A 121 -13.99 0.66 26.19
C GLU A 121 -12.81 1.64 26.19
N MET A 122 -13.07 2.93 26.02
CA MET A 122 -12.03 3.97 26.09
C MET A 122 -11.46 4.06 27.52
N GLN A 123 -12.29 4.01 28.56
CA GLN A 123 -11.82 3.99 29.95
C GLN A 123 -11.00 2.73 30.27
N GLU A 124 -11.41 1.57 29.77
CA GLU A 124 -10.67 0.32 29.95
C GLU A 124 -9.32 0.34 29.23
N LYS A 125 -9.28 0.80 27.96
CA LYS A 125 -8.03 0.99 27.21
C LYS A 125 -7.13 2.06 27.84
N MET A 126 -7.69 3.14 28.34
CA MET A 126 -6.92 4.20 28.99
C MET A 126 -6.38 3.72 30.34
N SER A 127 -7.17 2.97 31.12
CA SER A 127 -6.73 2.36 32.38
C SER A 127 -5.60 1.36 32.16
N THR A 128 -5.75 0.43 31.20
CA THR A 128 -4.71 -0.56 30.87
C THR A 128 -3.44 0.10 30.32
N THR A 129 -3.57 1.13 29.47
CA THR A 129 -2.43 1.87 28.93
C THR A 129 -1.73 2.70 30.00
N LEU A 130 -2.46 3.39 30.87
CA LEU A 130 -1.89 4.17 31.97
C LEU A 130 -1.22 3.25 33.02
N HIS A 131 -1.84 2.12 33.35
CA HIS A 131 -1.26 1.17 34.30
C HIS A 131 -0.02 0.47 33.72
N GLY A 132 -0.06 0.09 32.44
CA GLY A 132 1.09 -0.43 31.70
C GLY A 132 2.23 0.58 31.59
N SER A 133 1.93 1.81 31.20
CA SER A 133 2.89 2.92 31.09
C SER A 133 3.50 3.29 32.44
N SER A 134 2.70 3.32 33.52
CA SER A 134 3.18 3.56 34.88
C SER A 134 4.13 2.45 35.35
N LYS A 135 3.78 1.17 35.11
CA LYS A 135 4.63 0.02 35.45
C LYS A 135 5.94 0.02 34.65
N GLN A 136 5.87 0.34 33.36
CA GLN A 136 7.05 0.45 32.50
C GLN A 136 7.92 1.65 32.89
N THR A 137 7.32 2.77 33.28
CA THR A 137 8.02 3.96 33.79
C THR A 137 8.69 3.66 35.13
N ALA A 138 8.00 2.99 36.05
CA ALA A 138 8.57 2.58 37.33
C ALA A 138 9.75 1.62 37.11
N THR A 139 9.61 0.63 36.22
CA THR A 139 10.70 -0.30 35.88
C THR A 139 11.87 0.41 35.22
N SER A 140 11.61 1.36 34.31
CA SER A 140 12.63 2.17 33.66
C SER A 140 13.35 3.08 34.66
N LEU A 141 12.62 3.67 35.62
CA LEU A 141 13.19 4.46 36.71
C LEU A 141 14.02 3.61 37.67
N THR A 142 13.59 2.38 38.00
CA THR A 142 14.39 1.45 38.79
C THR A 142 15.66 1.05 38.05
N GLN A 143 15.57 0.73 36.75
CA GLN A 143 16.76 0.45 35.92
C GLN A 143 17.67 1.67 35.79
N LEU A 144 17.12 2.89 35.72
CA LEU A 144 17.90 4.12 35.72
C LEU A 144 18.56 4.35 37.08
N GLN A 145 17.88 4.08 38.20
CA GLN A 145 18.49 4.11 39.53
C GLN A 145 19.60 3.07 39.68
N GLU A 146 19.42 1.85 39.19
CA GLU A 146 20.47 0.82 39.17
C GLU A 146 21.66 1.24 38.32
N ARG A 147 21.42 1.83 37.14
CA ARG A 147 22.47 2.38 36.28
C ARG A 147 23.17 3.58 36.92
N LEU A 148 22.43 4.48 37.57
CA LEU A 148 22.99 5.61 38.30
C LEU A 148 23.81 5.14 39.50
N ALA A 149 23.34 4.15 40.25
CA ALA A 149 24.11 3.53 41.33
C ALA A 149 25.36 2.81 40.80
N ALA A 150 25.30 2.20 39.61
CA ALA A 150 26.46 1.63 38.95
C ALA A 150 27.43 2.71 38.45
N ILE A 151 26.93 3.87 38.01
CA ILE A 151 27.73 5.04 37.64
C ILE A 151 28.37 5.67 38.87
N ASP A 152 27.64 5.83 39.99
CA ASP A 152 28.18 6.31 41.27
C ASP A 152 29.24 5.34 41.80
N LYS A 153 29.00 4.03 41.70
CA LYS A 153 30.00 3.01 42.03
C LYS A 153 31.19 3.04 41.07
N ALA A 154 30.98 3.34 39.80
CA ALA A 154 32.06 3.54 38.83
C ALA A 154 32.83 4.84 39.10
N GLN A 155 32.18 5.91 39.57
CA GLN A 155 32.80 7.15 40.01
C GLN A 155 33.58 6.97 41.31
N ASP A 156 33.04 6.24 42.28
CA ASP A 156 33.76 5.83 43.49
C ASP A 156 34.95 4.95 43.13
N ASN A 157 34.82 4.05 42.16
CA ASN A 157 35.94 3.29 41.63
C ASN A 157 36.94 4.16 40.85
N ILE A 158 36.53 5.23 40.17
CA ILE A 158 37.43 6.21 39.51
C ILE A 158 38.16 7.09 40.53
N THR A 159 37.46 7.47 41.60
CA THR A 159 38.01 8.28 42.71
C THR A 159 38.96 7.44 43.56
N LYS A 160 38.62 6.16 43.80
CA LYS A 160 39.54 5.16 44.35
C LYS A 160 40.66 4.80 43.41
N LEU A 161 40.45 4.72 42.09
CA LEU A 161 41.53 4.47 41.12
C LEU A 161 42.55 5.61 41.11
N SER A 162 42.17 6.83 41.49
CA SER A 162 43.10 7.94 41.67
C SER A 162 43.91 7.84 42.97
N GLY A 163 43.42 7.11 43.99
CA GLY A 163 44.13 6.81 45.25
C GLY A 163 44.90 5.48 45.26
N ASP A 164 44.41 4.47 44.55
CA ASP A 164 44.94 3.09 44.51
C ASP A 164 46.13 2.94 43.53
N VAL A 165 46.56 4.01 42.88
CA VAL A 165 47.86 4.06 42.19
C VAL A 165 49.02 3.86 43.17
N LEU A 166 48.82 4.07 44.48
CA LEU A 166 49.79 3.75 45.52
C LEU A 166 49.77 2.28 45.96
N SER A 167 48.64 1.58 45.88
CA SER A 167 48.53 0.13 46.19
C SER A 167 49.07 -0.78 45.08
N LEU A 168 49.29 -0.25 43.88
CA LEU A 168 49.93 -0.96 42.76
C LEU A 168 51.46 -1.08 42.95
N GLN A 169 52.10 -0.29 43.81
CA GLN A 169 53.56 -0.34 44.02
C GLN A 169 54.02 -1.71 44.56
N ASP A 170 53.23 -2.36 45.43
CA ASP A 170 53.61 -3.65 46.04
C ASP A 170 53.49 -4.83 45.06
N ILE A 171 52.48 -4.83 44.19
CA ILE A 171 52.29 -5.87 43.14
C ILE A 171 53.30 -5.68 41.99
N LEU A 172 53.75 -4.45 41.77
CA LEU A 172 54.69 -4.09 40.70
C LEU A 172 56.17 -4.20 41.10
N SER A 173 56.50 -4.54 42.34
CA SER A 173 57.88 -4.67 42.81
C SER A 173 58.67 -5.78 42.10
N ASN A 174 58.03 -6.90 41.74
CA ASN A 174 58.65 -8.05 41.08
C ASN A 174 58.40 -8.07 39.56
N LYS A 175 59.47 -8.25 38.77
CA LYS A 175 59.42 -8.30 37.29
C LYS A 175 58.43 -9.34 36.76
N GLN A 176 58.27 -10.48 37.43
CA GLN A 176 57.38 -11.55 36.99
C GLN A 176 55.90 -11.23 37.25
N THR A 177 55.57 -10.65 38.42
CA THR A 177 54.20 -10.21 38.72
C THR A 177 53.77 -9.05 37.83
N ARG A 178 54.70 -8.16 37.47
CA ARG A 178 54.47 -7.11 36.46
C ARG A 178 54.10 -7.68 35.08
N GLY A 179 54.85 -8.67 34.61
CA GLY A 179 54.56 -9.34 33.35
C GLY A 179 53.16 -9.96 33.36
N ALA A 180 52.85 -10.69 34.43
CA ALA A 180 51.53 -11.29 34.62
C ALA A 180 50.40 -10.25 34.67
N PHE A 181 50.60 -9.11 35.32
CA PHE A 181 49.62 -8.02 35.35
C PHE A 181 49.33 -7.48 33.95
N GLY A 182 50.37 -7.25 33.15
CA GLY A 182 50.23 -6.79 31.77
C GLY A 182 49.49 -7.81 30.89
N GLU A 183 49.75 -9.10 31.08
CA GLU A 183 49.06 -10.19 30.36
C GLU A 183 47.59 -10.33 30.78
N ILE A 184 47.30 -10.25 32.09
CA ILE A 184 45.92 -10.32 32.62
C ILE A 184 45.09 -9.14 32.09
N GLN A 185 45.64 -7.93 32.12
CA GLN A 185 44.94 -6.76 31.61
C GLN A 185 44.70 -6.85 30.10
N LEU A 186 45.68 -7.31 29.34
CA LEU A 186 45.52 -7.55 27.90
C LEU A 186 44.43 -8.60 27.62
N ASN A 187 44.43 -9.71 28.37
CA ASN A 187 43.41 -10.76 28.24
C ASN A 187 42.00 -10.23 28.52
N ASP A 188 41.82 -9.47 29.61
CA ASP A 188 40.53 -8.86 29.95
C ASP A 188 40.03 -7.92 28.85
N ILE A 189 40.93 -7.10 28.28
CA ILE A 189 40.62 -6.20 27.15
C ILE A 189 40.22 -6.99 25.90
N VAL A 190 41.01 -8.00 25.52
CA VAL A 190 40.79 -8.78 24.30
C VAL A 190 39.50 -9.61 24.39
N SER A 191 39.28 -10.28 25.51
CA SER A 191 38.09 -11.11 25.73
C SER A 191 36.78 -10.31 25.75
N LYS A 192 36.82 -9.04 26.18
CA LYS A 192 35.67 -8.13 26.11
C LYS A 192 35.47 -7.54 24.71
N ALA A 193 36.56 -7.33 23.96
CA ALA A 193 36.51 -6.66 22.68
C ALA A 193 36.25 -7.61 21.50
N LEU A 194 36.72 -8.86 21.56
CA LEU A 194 36.68 -9.78 20.43
C LEU A 194 36.00 -11.11 20.81
N PRO A 195 35.34 -11.79 19.85
CA PRO A 195 34.88 -13.16 20.04
C PRO A 195 36.06 -14.11 20.32
N SER A 196 35.83 -15.15 21.14
CA SER A 196 36.87 -16.07 21.61
C SER A 196 37.56 -16.88 20.50
N ASP A 197 36.91 -17.06 19.35
CA ASP A 197 37.46 -17.73 18.17
C ASP A 197 38.31 -16.80 17.28
N SER A 198 38.33 -15.50 17.58
CA SER A 198 39.00 -14.48 16.76
C SER A 198 40.38 -14.08 17.29
N TYR A 199 40.86 -14.73 18.36
CA TYR A 199 42.18 -14.51 18.90
C TYR A 199 42.76 -15.78 19.54
N SER A 200 44.05 -15.77 19.82
CA SER A 200 44.76 -16.82 20.55
C SER A 200 45.75 -16.19 21.50
N LEU A 201 45.59 -16.49 22.79
CA LEU A 201 46.51 -16.03 23.82
C LEU A 201 47.73 -16.95 23.87
N GLN A 202 48.90 -16.38 24.19
CA GLN A 202 50.15 -17.14 24.33
C GLN A 202 50.47 -18.00 23.08
N HIS A 203 50.17 -17.47 21.89
CA HIS A 203 50.36 -18.18 20.63
C HIS A 203 51.84 -18.26 20.23
N THR A 204 52.28 -19.43 19.80
CA THR A 204 53.67 -19.64 19.34
C THR A 204 53.73 -19.60 17.82
N LEU A 205 54.49 -18.65 17.27
CA LEU A 205 54.69 -18.46 15.84
C LEU A 205 55.64 -19.51 15.25
N SER A 206 55.73 -19.58 13.92
CA SER A 206 56.59 -20.51 13.19
C SER A 206 58.07 -20.44 13.59
N ASN A 207 58.53 -19.26 14.01
CA ASN A 207 59.91 -19.02 14.48
C ASN A 207 60.16 -19.45 15.94
N GLY A 208 59.20 -20.12 16.59
CA GLY A 208 59.31 -20.59 17.97
C GLY A 208 59.18 -19.48 19.03
N ARG A 209 58.87 -18.24 18.63
CA ARG A 209 58.60 -17.14 19.56
C ARG A 209 57.14 -17.17 19.98
N ARG A 210 56.91 -16.94 21.27
CA ARG A 210 55.58 -16.88 21.84
C ARG A 210 55.16 -15.43 22.05
N ALA A 211 54.04 -15.05 21.45
CA ALA A 211 53.41 -13.75 21.61
C ALA A 211 52.32 -13.80 22.68
N ASP A 212 52.06 -12.67 23.35
CA ASP A 212 51.05 -12.62 24.42
C ASP A 212 49.63 -12.79 23.85
N CYS A 213 49.36 -12.20 22.70
CA CYS A 213 48.10 -12.38 21.96
C CYS A 213 48.33 -12.31 20.44
N LEU A 214 47.66 -13.20 19.71
CA LEU A 214 47.53 -13.15 18.26
C LEU A 214 46.05 -12.95 17.91
N ILE A 215 45.74 -11.92 17.14
CA ILE A 215 44.38 -11.66 16.64
C ILE A 215 44.29 -12.21 15.23
N HIS A 216 43.31 -13.09 15.02
CA HIS A 216 43.03 -13.66 13.71
C HIS A 216 42.21 -12.65 12.90
N LEU A 217 42.79 -12.13 11.82
CA LEU A 217 42.08 -11.26 10.87
C LEU A 217 42.17 -11.84 9.46
N PRO A 218 41.17 -11.56 8.60
CA PRO A 218 41.24 -11.93 7.20
C PRO A 218 42.41 -11.22 6.50
N ASN A 219 42.94 -11.85 5.46
CA ASN A 219 43.98 -11.25 4.62
C ASN A 219 43.34 -10.39 3.50
N PRO A 220 43.76 -9.14 3.28
CA PRO A 220 44.62 -8.29 4.12
C PRO A 220 43.87 -7.59 5.28
N PRO A 221 44.52 -7.29 6.43
CA PRO A 221 45.98 -7.31 6.66
C PRO A 221 46.54 -8.65 7.17
N GLY A 222 45.71 -9.64 7.52
CA GLY A 222 46.17 -10.89 8.14
C GLY A 222 46.37 -10.79 9.66
N PRO A 223 46.84 -11.87 10.32
CA PRO A 223 46.89 -11.96 11.78
C PRO A 223 47.79 -10.90 12.44
N ILE A 224 47.31 -10.21 13.46
CA ILE A 224 48.05 -9.13 14.15
C ILE A 224 48.50 -9.60 15.53
N VAL A 225 49.77 -9.41 15.84
CA VAL A 225 50.36 -9.73 17.15
C VAL A 225 50.24 -8.54 18.11
N ILE A 226 49.91 -8.83 19.37
CA ILE A 226 50.01 -7.91 20.50
C ILE A 226 50.99 -8.48 21.53
N ASP A 227 51.96 -7.67 21.93
CA ASP A 227 52.94 -7.99 22.97
C ASP A 227 52.92 -6.91 24.04
N SER A 228 52.80 -7.34 25.31
CA SER A 228 52.73 -6.48 26.47
C SER A 228 54.14 -6.20 27.00
N LYS A 229 54.52 -4.93 27.11
CA LYS A 229 55.77 -4.53 27.78
C LYS A 229 55.53 -3.34 28.68
N PHE A 230 56.16 -3.37 29.85
CA PHE A 230 56.04 -2.30 30.82
C PHE A 230 57.42 -1.77 31.23
N PRO A 231 57.85 -0.61 30.69
CA PRO A 231 59.12 0.02 31.06
C PRO A 231 59.01 0.78 32.40
N LEU A 232 58.45 0.15 33.42
CA LEU A 232 58.11 0.79 34.70
C LEU A 232 59.34 1.39 35.40
N GLU A 233 60.45 0.66 35.45
CA GLU A 233 61.67 1.10 36.14
C GLU A 233 62.20 2.43 35.57
N ALA A 234 62.21 2.56 34.24
CA ALA A 234 62.63 3.79 33.58
C ALA A 234 61.61 4.92 33.79
N TYR A 235 60.31 4.60 33.82
CA TYR A 235 59.26 5.58 34.11
C TYR A 235 59.31 6.07 35.58
N GLU A 236 59.54 5.18 36.53
CA GLU A 236 59.70 5.53 37.95
C GLU A 236 60.96 6.36 38.17
N ALA A 237 62.07 6.03 37.49
CA ALA A 237 63.27 6.85 37.52
C ALA A 237 62.99 8.27 37.00
N LEU A 238 62.20 8.38 35.93
CA LEU A 238 61.77 9.67 35.38
C LEU A 238 60.88 10.44 36.36
N ARG A 239 59.98 9.76 37.06
CA ARG A 239 59.08 10.39 38.05
C ARG A 239 59.78 10.82 39.34
N ARG A 240 60.81 10.09 39.76
CA ARG A 240 61.63 10.39 40.95
C ARG A 240 62.78 11.35 40.68
N ALA A 241 63.06 11.71 39.43
CA ALA A 241 64.11 12.66 39.11
C ALA A 241 63.75 14.06 39.63
N GLU A 242 64.56 14.59 40.54
CA GLU A 242 64.34 15.92 41.14
C GLU A 242 65.23 16.99 40.49
N THR A 243 66.38 16.59 39.95
CA THR A 243 67.35 17.51 39.36
C THR A 243 67.39 17.40 37.82
N PRO A 244 67.74 18.48 37.10
CA PRO A 244 67.85 18.43 35.63
C PRO A 244 68.78 17.32 35.09
N PRO A 245 69.96 17.04 35.69
CA PRO A 245 70.82 15.95 35.26
C PRO A 245 70.18 14.56 35.44
N GLN A 246 69.49 14.34 36.57
CA GLN A 246 68.77 13.09 36.82
C GLN A 246 67.63 12.90 35.82
N LEU A 247 66.90 13.97 35.50
CA LEU A 247 65.82 13.93 34.53
C LEU A 247 66.33 13.57 33.13
N ALA A 248 67.45 14.17 32.71
CA ALA A 248 68.07 13.88 31.42
C ALA A 248 68.53 12.41 31.32
N GLU A 249 69.10 11.86 32.39
CA GLU A 249 69.52 10.47 32.44
C GLU A 249 68.33 9.50 32.43
N ALA A 250 67.31 9.75 33.26
CA ALA A 250 66.10 8.93 33.28
C ALA A 250 65.36 8.96 31.92
N ALA A 251 65.34 10.12 31.25
CA ALA A 251 64.78 10.23 29.91
C ALA A 251 65.55 9.39 28.88
N ARG A 252 66.89 9.33 28.96
CA ARG A 252 67.70 8.44 28.10
C ARG A 252 67.42 6.97 28.35
N GLN A 253 67.26 6.59 29.61
CA GLN A 253 66.92 5.21 29.99
C GLN A 253 65.54 4.81 29.45
N MET A 254 64.54 5.69 29.57
CA MET A 254 63.21 5.48 29.03
C MET A 254 63.22 5.28 27.51
N LYS A 255 63.93 6.15 26.78
CA LYS A 255 64.12 6.02 25.33
C LYS A 255 64.74 4.68 24.97
N THR A 256 65.79 4.28 25.69
CA THR A 256 66.52 3.04 25.42
C THR A 256 65.66 1.81 25.67
N ALA A 257 64.92 1.79 26.78
CA ALA A 257 64.03 0.68 27.13
C ALA A 257 62.92 0.48 26.10
N VAL A 258 62.21 1.55 25.72
CA VAL A 258 61.10 1.46 24.76
C VAL A 258 61.61 1.11 23.35
N ARG A 259 62.74 1.69 22.92
CA ARG A 259 63.36 1.34 21.64
C ARG A 259 63.75 -0.14 21.57
N ALA A 260 64.29 -0.68 22.65
CA ALA A 260 64.62 -2.10 22.73
C ALA A 260 63.38 -3.00 22.59
N HIS A 261 62.25 -2.60 23.20
CA HIS A 261 60.97 -3.30 23.06
C HIS A 261 60.41 -3.22 21.64
N ILE A 262 60.39 -2.03 21.03
CA ILE A 262 59.95 -1.84 19.63
C ILE A 262 60.74 -2.74 18.69
N LYS A 263 62.07 -2.70 18.79
CA LYS A 263 62.95 -3.52 17.95
C LYS A 263 62.73 -5.02 18.18
N ALA A 264 62.59 -5.43 19.43
CA ALA A 264 62.34 -6.84 19.75
C ALA A 264 61.00 -7.33 19.18
N ILE A 265 59.95 -6.49 19.21
CA ILE A 265 58.63 -6.82 18.67
C ILE A 265 58.68 -6.90 17.14
N SER A 266 59.28 -5.91 16.48
CA SER A 266 59.35 -5.90 15.02
C SER A 266 60.12 -7.09 14.46
N GLU A 267 61.24 -7.46 15.09
CA GLU A 267 62.08 -8.57 14.64
C GLU A 267 61.48 -9.95 14.93
N ARG A 268 60.69 -10.09 16.00
CA ARG A 268 60.19 -11.40 16.45
C ARG A 268 58.81 -11.74 15.92
N TYR A 269 57.98 -10.74 15.64
CA TYR A 269 56.55 -10.95 15.43
C TYR A 269 56.03 -10.46 14.09
N ILE A 270 56.83 -9.71 13.31
CA ILE A 270 56.46 -9.32 11.96
C ILE A 270 57.13 -10.28 10.98
N ILE A 271 56.39 -11.31 10.58
CA ILE A 271 56.84 -12.41 9.73
C ILE A 271 56.04 -12.38 8.42
N GLU A 272 56.76 -12.22 7.30
CA GLU A 272 56.15 -12.15 5.98
C GLU A 272 55.40 -13.45 5.64
N GLY A 273 54.13 -13.31 5.24
CA GLY A 273 53.26 -14.45 4.89
C GLY A 273 52.59 -15.15 6.08
N GLU A 274 52.96 -14.82 7.32
CA GLU A 274 52.36 -15.40 8.54
C GLU A 274 51.57 -14.36 9.34
N THR A 275 52.17 -13.20 9.59
CA THR A 275 51.56 -12.10 10.34
C THR A 275 51.35 -10.89 9.46
N ALA A 276 50.50 -9.97 9.90
CA ALA A 276 50.34 -8.67 9.27
C ALA A 276 51.65 -7.88 9.21
N ASP A 277 51.67 -6.87 8.33
CA ASP A 277 52.75 -5.87 8.20
C ASP A 277 52.81 -4.90 9.39
N GLY A 278 52.49 -5.36 10.60
CA GLY A 278 52.68 -4.61 11.82
C GLY A 278 52.19 -5.33 13.07
N ALA A 279 52.63 -4.83 14.22
CA ALA A 279 52.31 -5.39 15.53
C ALA A 279 51.95 -4.28 16.52
N LEU A 280 51.25 -4.65 17.59
CA LEU A 280 50.89 -3.73 18.68
C LEU A 280 51.80 -3.95 19.89
N LEU A 281 52.43 -2.86 20.36
CA LEU A 281 53.08 -2.81 21.66
C LEU A 281 52.05 -2.32 22.69
N PHE A 282 51.59 -3.23 23.55
CA PHE A 282 50.65 -2.88 24.61
C PHE A 282 51.39 -2.39 25.86
N LEU A 283 51.09 -1.16 26.26
CA LEU A 283 51.55 -0.56 27.51
C LEU A 283 50.41 -0.63 28.53
N PRO A 284 50.54 -1.40 29.63
CA PRO A 284 49.48 -1.57 30.62
C PRO A 284 49.32 -0.38 31.58
N SER A 285 49.52 0.85 31.08
CA SER A 285 49.42 2.10 31.84
C SER A 285 49.14 3.28 30.91
N GLU A 286 48.04 3.99 31.16
CA GLU A 286 47.71 5.23 30.45
C GLU A 286 48.73 6.34 30.75
N ALA A 287 49.26 6.39 31.97
CA ALA A 287 50.22 7.41 32.38
C ALA A 287 51.55 7.30 31.61
N VAL A 288 52.04 6.07 31.41
CA VAL A 288 53.25 5.82 30.61
C VAL A 288 53.03 6.13 29.14
N TYR A 289 51.86 5.76 28.61
CA TYR A 289 51.50 6.09 27.22
C TYR A 289 51.44 7.61 26.98
N ALA A 290 50.77 8.35 27.88
CA ALA A 290 50.67 9.80 27.79
C ALA A 290 52.06 10.48 27.86
N GLU A 291 52.91 10.03 28.77
CA GLU A 291 54.29 10.52 28.91
C GLU A 291 55.09 10.30 27.63
N LEU A 292 54.99 9.12 27.02
CA LEU A 292 55.67 8.80 25.77
C LEU A 292 55.24 9.69 24.61
N HIS A 293 53.95 9.97 24.48
CA HIS A 293 53.44 10.82 23.41
C HIS A 293 53.71 12.32 23.65
N ALA A 294 53.76 12.76 24.89
CA ALA A 294 54.06 14.15 25.23
C ALA A 294 55.55 14.48 25.06
N ASN A 295 56.45 13.64 25.59
CA ASN A 295 57.85 13.99 25.77
C ASN A 295 58.84 13.16 24.93
N PHE A 296 58.38 12.07 24.30
CA PHE A 296 59.21 11.10 23.57
C PHE A 296 58.70 10.83 22.15
N ALA A 297 58.23 11.87 21.46
CA ALA A 297 57.65 11.76 20.11
C ALA A 297 58.62 11.17 19.05
N ASP A 298 59.94 11.28 19.27
CA ASP A 298 60.94 10.61 18.43
C ASP A 298 60.82 9.09 18.49
N ILE A 299 60.71 8.51 19.69
CA ILE A 299 60.54 7.06 19.87
C ILE A 299 59.22 6.57 19.29
N VAL A 300 58.16 7.37 19.43
CA VAL A 300 56.86 7.05 18.85
C VAL A 300 56.96 6.93 17.32
N ARG A 301 57.64 7.90 16.67
CA ARG A 301 57.90 7.86 15.22
C ARG A 301 58.78 6.68 14.81
N GLU A 302 59.79 6.34 15.61
CA GLU A 302 60.59 5.12 15.39
C GLU A 302 59.72 3.86 15.46
N GLY A 303 58.74 3.80 16.38
CA GLY A 303 57.73 2.73 16.44
C GLY A 303 56.95 2.59 15.13
N PHE A 304 56.41 3.71 14.63
CA PHE A 304 55.72 3.74 13.33
C PHE A 304 56.61 3.26 12.17
N ALA A 305 57.87 3.71 12.11
CA ALA A 305 58.82 3.28 11.08
C ALA A 305 59.16 1.78 11.18
N ALA A 306 59.19 1.23 12.41
CA ALA A 306 59.37 -0.19 12.67
C ALA A 306 58.09 -1.02 12.52
N ARG A 307 56.96 -0.39 12.13
CA ARG A 307 55.63 -1.02 12.02
C ARG A 307 55.12 -1.59 13.35
N VAL A 308 55.48 -0.93 14.45
CA VAL A 308 55.04 -1.27 15.81
C VAL A 308 54.25 -0.10 16.38
N TRP A 309 52.94 -0.28 16.56
CA TRP A 309 52.07 0.75 17.12
C TRP A 309 51.94 0.61 18.63
N ILE A 310 52.26 1.68 19.34
CA ILE A 310 52.13 1.72 20.80
C ILE A 310 50.67 1.98 21.15
N VAL A 311 50.10 1.14 22.01
CA VAL A 311 48.72 1.25 22.49
C VAL A 311 48.66 1.13 24.01
N SER A 312 47.82 1.95 24.62
CA SER A 312 47.38 1.89 26.02
C SER A 312 46.09 1.06 26.16
N PRO A 313 45.57 0.82 27.38
CA PRO A 313 44.29 0.13 27.57
C PRO A 313 43.14 0.69 26.74
N THR A 314 42.97 2.01 26.73
CA THR A 314 41.86 2.68 26.04
C THR A 314 42.03 2.64 24.53
N THR A 315 43.25 2.87 24.05
CA THR A 315 43.54 2.86 22.60
C THR A 315 43.58 1.44 22.04
N CYS A 316 44.00 0.45 22.83
CA CYS A 316 43.89 -0.97 22.50
C CYS A 316 42.41 -1.36 22.35
N MET A 317 41.56 -1.05 23.34
CA MET A 317 40.11 -1.28 23.24
C MET A 317 39.50 -0.67 21.97
N ALA A 318 39.84 0.58 21.63
CA ALA A 318 39.36 1.24 20.42
C ALA A 318 39.83 0.53 19.14
N THR A 319 41.11 0.13 19.11
CA THR A 319 41.72 -0.60 18.01
C THR A 319 41.05 -1.96 17.81
N LEU A 320 40.84 -2.72 18.88
CA LEU A 320 40.16 -4.02 18.86
C LEU A 320 38.70 -3.90 18.45
N ASN A 321 37.98 -2.86 18.88
CA ASN A 321 36.61 -2.59 18.43
C ASN A 321 36.55 -2.36 16.91
N THR A 322 37.57 -1.70 16.35
CA THR A 322 37.68 -1.47 14.90
C THR A 322 37.96 -2.79 14.18
N MET A 323 38.86 -3.62 14.71
CA MET A 323 39.12 -4.97 14.21
C MET A 323 37.89 -5.88 14.28
N ARG A 324 37.06 -5.77 15.32
CA ARG A 324 35.79 -6.50 15.45
C ARG A 324 34.83 -6.17 14.29
N ALA A 325 34.77 -4.91 13.87
CA ALA A 325 33.93 -4.51 12.74
C ALA A 325 34.39 -5.20 11.44
N ILE A 326 35.70 -5.22 11.20
CA ILE A 326 36.31 -5.91 10.05
C ILE A 326 35.98 -7.41 10.07
N LEU A 327 36.09 -8.05 11.25
CA LEU A 327 35.74 -9.46 11.43
C LEU A 327 34.28 -9.75 11.13
N LYS A 328 33.38 -8.88 11.59
CA LYS A 328 31.95 -9.00 11.31
C LYS A 328 31.68 -8.91 9.81
N ASP A 329 32.29 -7.94 9.14
CA ASP A 329 32.14 -7.76 7.69
C ASP A 329 32.68 -8.96 6.89
N ALA A 330 33.82 -9.51 7.31
CA ALA A 330 34.39 -10.71 6.70
C ALA A 330 33.48 -11.93 6.85
N ARG A 331 32.96 -12.18 8.05
CA ARG A 331 31.99 -13.27 8.28
C ARG A 331 30.71 -13.07 7.47
N MET A 332 30.20 -11.84 7.39
CA MET A 332 29.02 -11.54 6.58
C MET A 332 29.23 -11.85 5.09
N ARG A 333 30.43 -11.56 4.54
CA ARG A 333 30.77 -11.89 3.15
C ARG A 333 30.85 -13.39 2.91
N GLU A 334 31.42 -14.15 3.84
CA GLU A 334 31.49 -15.61 3.74
C GLU A 334 30.09 -16.24 3.72
N GLN A 335 29.22 -15.79 4.63
CA GLN A 335 27.82 -16.25 4.70
C GLN A 335 27.02 -15.86 3.44
N ALA A 336 27.25 -14.67 2.88
CA ALA A 336 26.64 -14.28 1.60
C ALA A 336 27.04 -15.22 0.44
N GLY A 337 28.28 -15.73 0.45
CA GLY A 337 28.73 -16.74 -0.50
C GLY A 337 27.97 -18.07 -0.36
N ALA A 338 27.77 -18.53 0.88
CA ALA A 338 26.97 -19.72 1.17
C ALA A 338 25.50 -19.54 0.74
N ILE A 339 24.88 -18.40 1.06
CA ILE A 339 23.51 -18.06 0.63
C ILE A 339 23.39 -18.08 -0.89
N ARG A 340 24.36 -17.49 -1.62
CA ARG A 340 24.35 -17.51 -3.09
C ARG A 340 24.40 -18.94 -3.65
N LYS A 341 25.15 -19.84 -3.01
CA LYS A 341 25.21 -21.25 -3.40
C LYS A 341 23.86 -21.94 -3.20
N GLU A 342 23.24 -21.75 -2.04
CA GLU A 342 21.91 -22.31 -1.73
C GLU A 342 20.83 -21.76 -2.67
N LEU A 343 20.84 -20.45 -2.96
CA LEU A 343 19.93 -19.84 -3.94
C LEU A 343 20.10 -20.41 -5.34
N SER A 344 21.33 -20.74 -5.75
CA SER A 344 21.58 -21.40 -7.04
C SER A 344 21.01 -22.82 -7.10
N LEU A 345 21.07 -23.56 -6.00
CA LEU A 345 20.45 -24.88 -5.89
C LEU A 345 18.93 -24.77 -5.94
N LEU A 346 18.35 -23.84 -5.18
CA LEU A 346 16.92 -23.57 -5.19
C LEU A 346 16.42 -23.18 -6.60
N HIS A 347 17.17 -22.34 -7.32
CA HIS A 347 16.81 -21.97 -8.69
C HIS A 347 16.73 -23.17 -9.63
N LYS A 348 17.68 -24.11 -9.54
CA LYS A 348 17.64 -25.37 -10.32
C LYS A 348 16.44 -26.23 -9.96
N ASP A 349 16.02 -26.24 -8.71
CA ASP A 349 14.85 -27.00 -8.29
C ASP A 349 13.55 -26.36 -8.80
N VAL A 350 13.46 -25.03 -8.83
CA VAL A 350 12.35 -24.29 -9.45
C VAL A 350 12.29 -24.55 -10.96
N GLU A 351 13.43 -24.54 -11.65
CA GLU A 351 13.51 -24.86 -13.09
C GLU A 351 12.98 -26.27 -13.39
N ARG A 352 13.43 -27.28 -12.64
CA ARG A 352 12.93 -28.66 -12.74
C ARG A 352 11.43 -28.77 -12.46
N LEU A 353 10.91 -27.96 -11.54
CA LEU A 353 9.48 -27.92 -11.26
C LEU A 353 8.72 -27.32 -12.44
N GLY A 354 9.25 -26.26 -13.05
CA GLY A 354 8.73 -25.69 -14.30
C GLY A 354 8.61 -26.74 -15.41
N ASP A 355 9.70 -27.47 -15.69
CA ASP A 355 9.72 -28.54 -16.71
C ASP A 355 8.66 -29.63 -16.43
N ARG A 356 8.48 -30.01 -15.16
CA ARG A 356 7.47 -30.99 -14.76
C ARG A 356 6.05 -30.47 -14.96
N VAL A 357 5.80 -29.20 -14.64
CA VAL A 357 4.51 -28.56 -14.86
C VAL A 357 4.21 -28.47 -16.36
N GLU A 358 5.19 -28.12 -17.19
CA GLU A 358 5.02 -28.07 -18.65
C GLU A 358 4.69 -29.46 -19.23
N ASN A 359 5.39 -30.49 -18.76
CA ASN A 359 5.09 -31.87 -19.16
C ASN A 359 3.68 -32.30 -18.73
N LEU A 360 3.25 -31.90 -17.54
CA LEU A 360 1.91 -32.18 -17.03
C LEU A 360 0.83 -31.45 -17.84
N ASP A 361 1.05 -30.19 -18.19
CA ASP A 361 0.15 -29.41 -19.07
C ASP A 361 -0.04 -30.10 -20.42
N ARG A 362 1.06 -30.60 -21.02
CA ARG A 362 1.00 -31.40 -22.25
C ARG A 362 0.14 -32.66 -22.11
N HIS A 363 0.25 -33.37 -20.99
CA HIS A 363 -0.59 -34.54 -20.72
C HIS A 363 -2.07 -34.18 -20.54
N PHE A 364 -2.38 -33.07 -19.86
CA PHE A 364 -3.77 -32.59 -19.75
C PHE A 364 -4.34 -32.18 -21.09
N GLY A 365 -3.55 -31.53 -21.95
CA GLY A 365 -3.95 -31.22 -23.32
C GLY A 365 -4.29 -32.48 -24.13
N GLN A 366 -3.48 -33.53 -24.00
CA GLN A 366 -3.76 -34.82 -24.64
C GLN A 366 -5.03 -35.48 -24.06
N ALA A 367 -5.17 -35.53 -22.73
CA ALA A 367 -6.35 -36.11 -22.10
C ALA A 367 -7.65 -35.35 -22.47
N ALA A 368 -7.59 -34.02 -22.56
CA ALA A 368 -8.71 -33.21 -22.99
C ALA A 368 -9.13 -33.52 -24.44
N LYS A 369 -8.14 -33.76 -25.32
CA LYS A 369 -8.38 -34.20 -26.70
C LYS A 369 -9.05 -35.58 -26.72
N ASP A 370 -8.53 -36.54 -25.95
CA ASP A 370 -9.09 -37.89 -25.87
C ASP A 370 -10.55 -37.88 -25.37
N ILE A 371 -10.85 -37.05 -24.37
CA ILE A 371 -12.23 -36.83 -23.88
C ILE A 371 -13.13 -36.28 -24.99
N SER A 372 -12.63 -35.35 -25.81
CA SER A 372 -13.38 -34.80 -26.94
C SER A 372 -13.74 -35.88 -27.97
N GLU A 373 -12.77 -36.74 -28.32
CA GLU A 373 -12.97 -37.84 -29.27
C GLU A 373 -13.95 -38.90 -28.73
N ILE A 374 -13.88 -39.21 -27.43
CA ILE A 374 -14.84 -40.10 -26.75
C ILE A 374 -16.25 -39.51 -26.82
N LYS A 375 -16.41 -38.21 -26.55
CA LYS A 375 -17.72 -37.54 -26.60
C LYS A 375 -18.33 -37.61 -28.01
N ILE A 376 -17.54 -37.33 -29.05
CA ILE A 376 -18.00 -37.45 -30.46
C ILE A 376 -18.48 -38.87 -30.76
N SER A 377 -17.73 -39.87 -30.32
CA SER A 377 -18.06 -41.29 -30.51
C SER A 377 -19.33 -41.69 -29.76
N ALA A 378 -19.48 -41.24 -28.51
CA ALA A 378 -20.67 -41.46 -27.69
C ALA A 378 -21.91 -40.81 -28.32
N ASP A 379 -21.81 -39.57 -28.82
CA ASP A 379 -22.90 -38.87 -29.51
C ASP A 379 -23.29 -39.58 -30.81
N LYS A 380 -22.32 -40.14 -31.55
CA LYS A 380 -22.59 -40.93 -32.76
C LYS A 380 -23.28 -42.26 -32.41
N ALA A 381 -22.84 -42.94 -31.35
CA ALA A 381 -23.45 -44.17 -30.86
C ALA A 381 -24.88 -43.94 -30.36
N GLY A 382 -25.12 -42.88 -29.57
CA GLY A 382 -26.45 -42.49 -29.09
C GLY A 382 -27.41 -42.20 -30.24
N ARG A 383 -26.99 -41.42 -31.25
CA ARG A 383 -27.79 -41.18 -32.46
C ARG A 383 -28.13 -42.47 -33.21
N ARG A 384 -27.20 -43.42 -33.28
CA ARG A 384 -27.44 -44.73 -33.92
C ARG A 384 -28.42 -45.60 -33.12
N ALA A 385 -28.30 -45.60 -31.79
CA ALA A 385 -29.22 -46.32 -30.90
C ALA A 385 -30.65 -45.76 -31.01
N GLN A 386 -30.80 -44.43 -31.01
CA GLN A 386 -32.11 -43.78 -31.17
C GLN A 386 -32.77 -44.09 -32.53
N ARG A 387 -31.98 -44.21 -33.61
CA ARG A 387 -32.48 -44.67 -34.91
C ARG A 387 -32.95 -46.12 -34.90
N LEU A 388 -32.25 -47.00 -34.17
CA LEU A 388 -32.63 -48.42 -34.03
C LEU A 388 -33.94 -48.58 -33.24
N ASP A 389 -34.13 -47.81 -32.17
CA ASP A 389 -35.38 -47.80 -31.39
C ASP A 389 -36.58 -47.31 -32.22
N ASN A 390 -36.35 -46.42 -33.18
CA ASN A 390 -37.38 -45.87 -34.06
C ASN A 390 -37.69 -46.75 -35.29
N PHE A 391 -37.05 -47.91 -35.46
CA PHE A 391 -37.19 -48.81 -36.63
C PHE A 391 -37.03 -48.10 -37.99
N ASP A 392 -36.20 -47.05 -38.03
CA ASP A 392 -36.01 -46.22 -39.22
C ASP A 392 -34.81 -46.74 -40.01
N PHE A 393 -35.07 -47.72 -40.89
CA PHE A 393 -34.08 -48.37 -41.75
C PHE A 393 -34.24 -47.94 -43.22
N GLU A 394 -34.16 -46.64 -43.49
CA GLU A 394 -33.90 -46.18 -44.86
C GLU A 394 -32.40 -46.30 -45.21
N GLU A 395 -32.14 -46.74 -46.44
CA GLU A 395 -30.86 -47.12 -47.01
C GLU A 395 -29.75 -46.06 -46.88
N LEU A 396 -28.52 -46.58 -46.71
CA LEU A 396 -27.28 -45.82 -46.67
C LEU A 396 -27.07 -45.02 -47.97
N ALA A 397 -27.20 -43.69 -47.91
CA ALA A 397 -26.45 -42.83 -48.82
C ALA A 397 -24.96 -42.86 -48.38
N PRO A 398 -24.01 -43.20 -49.26
CA PRO A 398 -22.60 -43.17 -48.91
C PRO A 398 -22.16 -41.73 -48.64
N ASP A 399 -21.36 -41.53 -47.58
CA ASP A 399 -20.77 -40.22 -47.26
C ASP A 399 -20.04 -39.66 -48.49
N PRO A 400 -20.19 -38.36 -48.81
CA PRO A 400 -19.48 -37.75 -49.93
C PRO A 400 -17.98 -37.84 -49.66
N VAL A 401 -17.26 -38.50 -50.58
CA VAL A 401 -15.80 -38.61 -50.58
C VAL A 401 -15.22 -37.19 -50.49
N PRO A 402 -14.34 -36.87 -49.53
CA PRO A 402 -13.72 -35.56 -49.48
C PRO A 402 -12.92 -35.34 -50.77
N ASN A 403 -13.14 -34.20 -51.40
CA ASN A 403 -12.47 -33.77 -52.63
C ASN A 403 -10.95 -33.72 -52.38
N VAL A 404 -10.22 -34.78 -52.73
CA VAL A 404 -8.76 -34.82 -52.66
C VAL A 404 -8.23 -34.05 -53.86
N VAL A 405 -7.81 -32.81 -53.65
CA VAL A 405 -7.08 -32.03 -54.66
C VAL A 405 -5.66 -32.59 -54.75
N PRO A 406 -5.20 -33.12 -55.89
CA PRO A 406 -3.82 -33.57 -56.02
C PRO A 406 -2.87 -32.37 -56.05
N LEU A 407 -1.91 -32.33 -55.11
CA LEU A 407 -0.77 -31.43 -55.16
C LEU A 407 0.06 -31.77 -56.41
N GLY A 408 0.11 -30.84 -57.37
CA GLY A 408 0.96 -30.96 -58.54
C GLY A 408 2.42 -31.12 -58.13
N LYS A 409 3.10 -32.12 -58.71
CA LYS A 409 4.55 -32.28 -58.64
C LYS A 409 5.23 -30.98 -59.08
N GLN A 410 5.98 -30.35 -58.19
CA GLN A 410 7.04 -29.45 -58.61
C GLN A 410 8.17 -30.30 -59.20
N GLU A 411 8.31 -30.25 -60.52
CA GLU A 411 9.52 -30.74 -61.18
C GLU A 411 10.61 -29.66 -61.10
N ARG A 412 11.73 -30.07 -60.49
CA ARG A 412 13.09 -29.49 -60.47
C ARG A 412 13.40 -28.35 -59.51
#